data_AF-A0A250K566-F1
#
_entry.id   AF-A0A250K566-F1
#
_cell.length_a   1.000
_cell.length_b   1.000
_cell.length_c   1.000
_cell.angle_alpha   90.00
_cell.angle_beta   90.00
_cell.angle_gamma   90.00
#
_symmetry.space_group_name_H-M   'P 1'
#
loop_
_entity.id
_entity.type
_entity.pdbx_description
1 polymer ?
#
loop_
_entity_poly.entity_id
_entity_poly.type
_entity_poly.pdbx_seq_one_letter_code
_entity_poly.pdbx_strand_id
1 'polypeptide(L)'
;MKTHLEGPASPRKRPRSQPRSPADRARKSREQLESRLAESVGEAARGARLRAGLTQADVAERVGIAAEVYGRMERGKMMPSVPTLFRLCLALRLSADVGLGLATAASVGAALWEGDSGHRDQLPEMRKVLRSLRRMSRSQLNLMNQVAAAILPER
;
A
#
# COMPACT_ATOMS: atom_id res chain seq x y z
N MET A 1 71.60 -2.51 -0.42
CA MET A 1 70.40 -2.88 0.38
C MET A 1 69.17 -2.46 -0.40
N LYS A 2 68.15 -3.32 -0.43
CA LYS A 2 67.03 -3.34 -1.39
C LYS A 2 66.02 -2.20 -1.13
N THR A 3 65.67 -1.40 -2.13
CA THR A 3 64.45 -0.58 -2.11
C THR A 3 63.48 -1.16 -3.15
N HIS A 4 62.45 -1.83 -2.65
CA HIS A 4 61.40 -2.46 -3.45
C HIS A 4 60.34 -1.42 -3.84
N LEU A 5 59.99 -1.45 -5.14
CA LEU A 5 58.73 -1.15 -5.82
C LEU A 5 57.55 -0.57 -5.01
N GLU A 6 57.12 0.63 -5.39
CA GLU A 6 55.73 1.11 -5.27
C GLU A 6 55.02 0.86 -6.62
N GLY A 7 54.02 -0.02 -6.63
CA GLY A 7 53.10 -0.26 -7.74
C GLY A 7 51.66 0.01 -7.28
N PRO A 8 50.77 0.51 -8.16
CA PRO A 8 49.58 1.24 -7.75
C PRO A 8 48.49 0.36 -7.15
N ALA A 9 47.85 0.88 -6.10
CA ALA A 9 46.75 0.27 -5.40
C ALA A 9 45.57 -0.07 -6.34
N SER A 10 45.18 -1.35 -6.36
CA SER A 10 44.02 -1.84 -7.08
C SER A 10 42.71 -1.25 -6.52
N PRO A 11 41.68 -0.97 -7.35
CA PRO A 11 40.46 -0.31 -6.89
C PRO A 11 39.66 -1.26 -5.99
N ARG A 12 39.39 -0.81 -4.75
CA ARG A 12 38.50 -1.50 -3.82
C ARG A 12 37.13 -1.72 -4.47
N LYS A 13 36.78 -2.99 -4.72
CA LYS A 13 35.43 -3.40 -5.12
C LYS A 13 34.43 -2.88 -4.09
N ARG A 14 33.50 -2.02 -4.52
CA ARG A 14 32.38 -1.57 -3.68
C ARG A 14 31.61 -2.80 -3.19
N PRO A 15 31.23 -2.89 -1.90
CA PRO A 15 30.49 -4.05 -1.43
C PRO A 15 29.12 -4.07 -2.12
N ARG A 16 28.74 -5.24 -2.65
CA ARG A 16 27.39 -5.53 -3.13
C ARG A 16 26.40 -5.18 -2.02
N SER A 17 25.43 -4.31 -2.33
CA SER A 17 24.37 -3.89 -1.41
C SER A 17 23.66 -5.10 -0.83
N GLN A 18 23.80 -5.30 0.49
CA GLN A 18 23.12 -6.34 1.25
C GLN A 18 21.58 -6.20 1.13
N PRO A 19 20.81 -7.28 1.37
CA PRO A 19 19.36 -7.22 1.33
C PRO A 19 18.86 -6.23 2.38
N ARG A 20 18.07 -5.24 1.94
CA ARG A 20 17.48 -4.20 2.80
C ARG A 20 16.66 -4.83 3.92
N SER A 21 16.67 -4.20 5.10
CA SER A 21 16.03 -4.72 6.32
C SER A 21 14.53 -5.05 6.08
N PRO A 22 13.91 -5.92 6.90
CA PRO A 22 12.46 -6.16 6.81
C PRO A 22 11.62 -4.88 6.84
N ALA A 23 12.02 -3.87 7.61
CA ALA A 23 11.37 -2.58 7.70
C ALA A 23 11.45 -1.79 6.38
N ASP A 24 12.61 -1.80 5.72
CA ASP A 24 12.80 -1.12 4.42
C ASP A 24 11.95 -1.74 3.31
N ARG A 25 11.75 -3.07 3.34
CA ARG A 25 10.89 -3.76 2.40
C ARG A 25 9.43 -3.37 2.60
N ALA A 26 8.95 -3.36 3.85
CA ALA A 26 7.59 -2.95 4.18
C ALA A 26 7.31 -1.50 3.79
N ARG A 27 8.26 -0.59 4.05
CA ARG A 27 8.16 0.81 3.62
C ARG A 27 8.05 0.92 2.10
N LYS A 28 8.95 0.25 1.36
CA LYS A 28 8.93 0.28 -0.11
C LYS A 28 7.63 -0.27 -0.68
N SER A 29 7.08 -1.33 -0.10
CA SER A 29 5.78 -1.89 -0.50
C SER A 29 4.63 -0.91 -0.27
N ARG A 30 4.63 -0.17 0.84
CA ARG A 30 3.64 0.89 1.12
C ARG A 30 3.74 2.05 0.13
N GLU A 31 4.95 2.52 -0.15
CA GLU A 31 5.18 3.58 -1.16
C GLU A 31 4.70 3.14 -2.55
N GLN A 32 4.94 1.88 -2.93
CA GLN A 32 4.45 1.31 -4.18
C GLN A 32 2.92 1.23 -4.24
N LEU A 33 2.26 0.87 -3.12
CA LEU A 33 0.81 0.89 -3.02
C LEU A 33 0.28 2.31 -3.20
N GLU A 34 0.82 3.28 -2.46
CA GLU A 34 0.40 4.67 -2.54
C GLU A 34 0.53 5.23 -3.96
N SER A 35 1.63 4.94 -4.66
CA SER A 35 1.82 5.33 -6.06
C SER A 35 0.75 4.73 -6.97
N ARG A 36 0.45 3.44 -6.84
CA ARG A 36 -0.58 2.77 -7.65
C ARG A 36 -1.98 3.30 -7.38
N LEU A 37 -2.28 3.60 -6.11
CA LEU A 37 -3.54 4.24 -5.74
C LEU A 37 -3.63 5.64 -6.35
N ALA A 38 -2.57 6.44 -6.25
CA ALA A 38 -2.53 7.78 -6.83
C ALA A 38 -2.74 7.75 -8.34
N GLU A 39 -2.09 6.83 -9.05
CA GLU A 39 -2.26 6.62 -10.49
C GLU A 39 -3.71 6.25 -10.82
N SER A 40 -4.28 5.26 -10.13
CA SER A 40 -5.66 4.82 -10.37
C SER A 40 -6.70 5.91 -10.10
N VAL A 41 -6.57 6.65 -8.99
CA VAL A 41 -7.45 7.78 -8.66
C VAL A 41 -7.29 8.91 -9.69
N GLY A 42 -6.06 9.21 -10.09
CA GLY A 42 -5.76 10.21 -11.10
C GLY A 42 -6.35 9.88 -12.47
N GLU A 43 -6.26 8.62 -12.91
CA GLU A 43 -6.84 8.13 -14.16
C GLU A 43 -8.37 8.21 -14.13
N ALA A 44 -9.00 7.83 -13.02
CA ALA A 44 -10.44 7.94 -12.86
C ALA A 44 -10.93 9.39 -12.93
N ALA A 45 -10.24 10.30 -12.22
CA ALA A 45 -10.53 11.73 -12.26
C ALA A 45 -10.37 12.30 -13.67
N ARG A 46 -9.26 11.97 -14.36
CA ARG A 46 -9.00 12.38 -15.74
C ARG A 46 -10.08 11.88 -16.69
N GLY A 47 -10.44 10.60 -16.59
CA GLY A 47 -11.49 10.00 -17.42
C GLY A 47 -12.83 10.68 -17.23
N ALA A 48 -13.23 10.95 -15.98
CA ALA A 48 -14.47 11.66 -15.68
C ALA A 48 -14.46 13.10 -16.20
N ARG A 49 -13.35 13.82 -16.00
CA ARG A 49 -13.17 15.17 -16.52
C ARG A 49 -13.34 15.23 -18.04
N LEU A 50 -12.67 14.33 -18.76
CA LEU A 50 -12.74 14.27 -20.23
C LEU A 50 -14.15 13.94 -20.72
N ARG A 51 -14.85 12.99 -20.08
CA ARG A 51 -16.26 12.69 -20.40
C ARG A 51 -17.19 13.87 -20.15
N ALA A 52 -16.88 14.71 -19.16
CA ALA A 52 -17.63 15.92 -18.85
C ALA A 52 -17.23 17.13 -19.72
N GLY A 53 -16.25 17.00 -20.62
CA GLY A 53 -15.78 18.10 -21.48
C GLY A 53 -15.07 19.23 -20.73
N LEU A 54 -14.54 18.96 -19.54
CA LEU A 54 -13.95 19.97 -18.66
C LEU A 54 -12.44 20.11 -18.85
N THR A 55 -11.92 21.31 -18.69
CA THR A 55 -10.47 21.57 -18.58
C THR A 55 -9.98 21.25 -17.16
N GLN A 56 -8.66 21.12 -17.00
CA GLN A 56 -8.06 20.98 -15.65
C GLN A 56 -8.33 22.22 -14.79
N ALA A 57 -8.40 23.40 -15.39
CA ALA A 57 -8.72 24.65 -14.70
C ALA A 57 -10.16 24.64 -14.18
N ASP A 58 -11.12 24.19 -14.99
CA ASP A 58 -12.55 24.15 -14.59
C ASP A 58 -12.76 23.26 -13.36
N VAL A 59 -12.10 22.10 -13.31
CA VAL A 59 -12.21 21.19 -12.17
C VAL A 59 -11.53 21.78 -10.94
N ALA A 60 -10.34 22.37 -11.12
CA ALA A 60 -9.58 22.98 -10.03
C ALA A 60 -10.36 24.15 -9.40
N GLU A 61 -11.00 24.99 -10.22
CA GLU A 61 -11.88 26.07 -9.77
C GLU A 61 -13.06 25.53 -8.96
N ARG A 62 -13.80 24.54 -9.49
CA ARG A 62 -14.94 23.91 -8.80
C ARG A 62 -14.57 23.30 -7.45
N VAL A 63 -13.37 22.76 -7.34
CA VAL A 63 -12.86 22.12 -6.12
C VAL A 63 -12.21 23.14 -5.17
N GLY A 64 -11.83 24.32 -5.66
CA GLY A 64 -11.11 25.35 -4.90
C GLY A 64 -9.65 24.99 -4.64
N ILE A 65 -8.95 24.53 -5.68
CA ILE A 65 -7.50 24.22 -5.67
C ILE A 65 -6.80 24.83 -6.87
N ALA A 66 -5.47 24.89 -6.85
CA ALA A 66 -4.71 25.34 -8.02
C ALA A 66 -4.75 24.31 -9.15
N ALA A 67 -4.82 24.76 -10.41
CA ALA A 67 -4.84 23.89 -11.59
C ALA A 67 -3.62 22.95 -11.66
N GLU A 68 -2.44 23.42 -11.25
CA GLU A 68 -1.22 22.60 -11.17
C GLU A 68 -1.36 21.46 -10.15
N VAL A 69 -2.00 21.71 -9.00
CA VAL A 69 -2.27 20.70 -7.97
C VAL A 69 -3.16 19.61 -8.55
N TYR A 70 -4.26 19.99 -9.21
CA TYR A 70 -5.14 19.05 -9.88
C TYR A 70 -4.42 18.26 -10.99
N GLY A 71 -3.60 18.93 -11.80
CA GLY A 71 -2.79 18.28 -12.84
C GLY A 71 -1.82 17.24 -12.29
N ARG A 72 -1.23 17.45 -11.10
CA ARG A 72 -0.38 16.45 -10.43
C ARG A 72 -1.19 15.24 -9.95
N MET A 73 -2.42 15.45 -9.47
CA MET A 73 -3.33 14.37 -9.08
C MET A 73 -3.70 13.51 -10.30
N GLU A 74 -4.07 14.11 -11.43
CA GLU A 74 -4.40 13.34 -12.65
C GLU A 74 -3.25 12.46 -13.17
N ARG A 75 -2.00 12.84 -12.88
CA ARG A 75 -0.80 12.09 -13.27
C ARG A 75 -0.33 11.10 -12.20
N GLY A 76 -1.10 10.92 -11.12
CA GLY A 76 -0.73 10.05 -10.00
C GLY A 76 0.51 10.51 -9.22
N LYS A 77 0.90 11.78 -9.34
CA LYS A 77 2.07 12.33 -8.62
C LYS A 77 1.71 12.90 -7.25
N MET A 78 0.43 12.91 -6.91
CA MET A 78 -0.08 13.45 -5.65
C MET A 78 -1.41 12.80 -5.31
N MET A 79 -1.55 12.33 -4.07
CA MET A 79 -2.85 11.93 -3.53
C MET A 79 -3.63 13.17 -3.07
N PRO A 80 -4.94 13.24 -3.33
CA PRO A 80 -5.79 14.23 -2.70
C PRO A 80 -5.93 13.95 -1.19
N SER A 81 -6.04 15.00 -0.39
CA SER A 81 -6.54 14.86 0.98
C SER A 81 -8.00 14.39 0.96
N VAL A 82 -8.46 13.78 2.04
CA VAL A 82 -9.86 13.28 2.13
C VAL A 82 -10.90 14.37 1.80
N PRO A 83 -10.81 15.62 2.32
CA PRO A 83 -11.75 16.67 1.94
C PRO A 83 -11.68 17.07 0.46
N THR A 84 -10.48 17.11 -0.12
CA THR A 84 -10.31 17.41 -1.55
C THR A 84 -10.84 16.28 -2.42
N LEU A 85 -10.66 15.03 -2.00
CA LEU A 85 -11.22 13.87 -2.69
C LEU A 85 -12.75 13.92 -2.70
N PHE A 86 -13.37 14.26 -1.57
CA PHE A 86 -14.82 14.40 -1.51
C PHE A 86 -15.34 15.46 -2.50
N ARG A 87 -14.70 16.63 -2.53
CA ARG A 87 -15.03 17.69 -3.50
C ARG A 87 -14.82 17.23 -4.94
N LEU A 88 -13.77 16.49 -5.23
CA LEU A 88 -13.52 15.90 -6.55
C LEU A 88 -14.62 14.91 -6.95
N CYS A 89 -15.03 14.01 -6.06
CA CYS A 89 -16.11 13.07 -6.31
C CYS A 89 -17.40 13.78 -6.69
N LEU A 90 -17.75 14.86 -5.97
CA LEU A 90 -18.92 15.68 -6.30
C LEU A 90 -18.76 16.40 -7.64
N ALA A 91 -17.63 17.08 -7.86
CA ALA A 91 -17.38 17.89 -9.06
C ALA A 91 -17.33 17.05 -10.35
N LEU A 92 -16.84 15.81 -10.25
CA LEU A 92 -16.64 14.90 -11.38
C LEU A 92 -17.69 13.79 -11.46
N ARG A 93 -18.68 13.78 -10.54
CA ARG A 93 -19.70 12.72 -10.41
C ARG A 93 -19.08 11.31 -10.34
N LEU A 94 -17.99 11.19 -9.60
CA LEU A 94 -17.37 9.89 -9.31
C LEU A 94 -18.02 9.29 -8.07
N SER A 95 -18.28 7.99 -8.13
CA SER A 95 -18.61 7.23 -6.92
C SER A 95 -17.40 7.16 -5.98
N ALA A 96 -17.65 7.02 -4.68
CA ALA A 96 -16.60 7.01 -3.67
C ALA A 96 -15.63 5.83 -3.85
N ASP A 97 -16.12 4.67 -4.29
CA ASP A 97 -15.31 3.49 -4.55
C ASP A 97 -14.28 3.72 -5.67
N VAL A 98 -14.69 4.39 -6.75
CA VAL A 98 -13.79 4.78 -7.84
C VAL A 98 -12.83 5.88 -7.40
N GLY A 99 -13.32 6.90 -6.69
CA GLY A 99 -12.50 8.01 -6.20
C GLY A 99 -11.44 7.59 -5.18
N LEU A 100 -11.70 6.54 -4.40
CA LEU A 100 -10.73 5.95 -3.47
C LEU A 100 -9.83 4.89 -4.13
N GLY A 101 -10.11 4.50 -5.38
CA GLY A 101 -9.39 3.43 -6.06
C GLY A 101 -9.56 2.06 -5.38
N LEU A 102 -10.75 1.77 -4.82
CA LEU A 102 -10.97 0.55 -4.01
C LEU A 102 -10.76 -0.75 -4.80
N ALA A 103 -11.04 -0.76 -6.11
CA ALA A 103 -10.74 -1.90 -6.97
C ALA A 103 -9.22 -2.17 -7.05
N THR A 104 -8.41 -1.11 -7.17
CA THR A 104 -6.95 -1.17 -7.14
C THR A 104 -6.45 -1.53 -5.75
N ALA A 105 -7.05 -0.97 -4.70
CA ALA A 105 -6.74 -1.33 -3.32
C ALA A 105 -7.07 -2.80 -3.02
N ALA A 106 -8.12 -3.36 -3.62
CA ALA A 106 -8.49 -4.77 -3.46
C ALA A 106 -7.55 -5.71 -4.25
N SER A 107 -7.19 -5.34 -5.48
CA SER A 107 -6.27 -6.16 -6.31
C SER A 107 -4.84 -6.14 -5.76
N VAL A 108 -4.37 -5.01 -5.25
CA VAL A 108 -3.07 -4.88 -4.59
C VAL A 108 -3.14 -5.33 -3.13
N GLY A 109 -4.29 -5.15 -2.48
CA GLY A 109 -4.58 -5.58 -1.12
C GLY A 109 -4.58 -7.10 -1.01
N ALA A 110 -5.10 -7.84 -2.00
CA ALA A 110 -4.89 -9.29 -2.05
C ALA A 110 -3.41 -9.62 -1.87
N ALA A 111 -2.51 -8.97 -2.63
CA ALA A 111 -1.07 -9.17 -2.54
C ALA A 111 -0.40 -8.62 -1.26
N LEU A 112 -0.97 -7.60 -0.59
CA LEU A 112 -0.40 -6.99 0.62
C LEU A 112 -0.92 -7.63 1.93
N TRP A 113 -2.18 -8.06 1.96
CA TRP A 113 -2.80 -8.80 3.06
C TRP A 113 -2.49 -10.31 2.99
N GLU A 114 -2.07 -10.81 1.82
CA GLU A 114 -1.41 -12.12 1.67
C GLU A 114 -0.12 -12.20 2.51
N GLY A 115 0.50 -11.05 2.83
CA GLY A 115 1.75 -10.99 3.57
C GLY A 115 1.67 -11.26 5.08
N ASP A 116 0.48 -11.24 5.72
CA ASP A 116 0.42 -11.40 7.19
C ASP A 116 -0.81 -12.12 7.77
N SER A 117 -1.93 -12.28 7.05
CA SER A 117 -3.13 -12.95 7.61
C SER A 117 -3.79 -13.92 6.65
N GLY A 118 -3.99 -13.52 5.39
CA GLY A 118 -4.73 -14.34 4.41
C GLY A 118 -4.04 -15.65 4.05
N HIS A 119 -2.70 -15.67 4.01
CA HIS A 119 -1.96 -16.90 3.73
C HIS A 119 -1.96 -17.88 4.91
N ARG A 120 -1.94 -17.38 6.15
CA ARG A 120 -1.98 -18.22 7.36
C ARG A 120 -3.29 -18.98 7.48
N ASP A 121 -4.42 -18.36 7.14
CA ASP A 121 -5.75 -19.00 7.16
C ASP A 121 -5.91 -20.14 6.15
N GLN A 122 -5.12 -20.13 5.08
CA GLN A 122 -5.15 -21.16 4.04
C GLN A 122 -4.23 -22.36 4.36
N LEU A 123 -3.28 -22.19 5.30
CA LEU A 123 -2.37 -23.25 5.72
C LEU A 123 -3.16 -24.47 6.23
N PRO A 124 -2.77 -25.70 5.85
CA PRO A 124 -3.39 -26.92 6.37
C PRO A 124 -3.46 -26.95 7.91
N GLU A 125 -2.44 -26.42 8.58
CA GLU A 125 -2.32 -26.32 10.03
C GLU A 125 -3.40 -25.41 10.62
N MET A 126 -3.57 -24.21 10.06
CA MET A 126 -4.59 -23.26 10.53
C MET A 126 -6.00 -23.78 10.30
N ARG A 127 -6.26 -24.42 9.15
CA ARG A 127 -7.56 -25.06 8.88
C ARG A 127 -7.88 -26.18 9.87
N LYS A 128 -6.87 -26.96 10.29
CA LYS A 128 -7.03 -27.97 11.35
C LYS A 128 -7.37 -27.31 12.69
N VAL A 129 -6.66 -26.25 13.08
CA VAL A 129 -6.92 -25.50 14.32
C VAL A 129 -8.34 -24.92 14.33
N LEU A 130 -8.74 -24.19 13.29
CA LEU A 130 -10.09 -23.60 13.20
C LEU A 130 -11.20 -24.66 13.22
N ARG A 131 -10.96 -25.84 12.62
CA ARG A 131 -11.92 -26.96 12.68
C ARG A 131 -12.06 -27.50 14.10
N SER A 132 -10.96 -27.63 14.82
CA SER A 132 -10.98 -28.08 16.22
C SER A 132 -11.68 -27.07 17.13
N LEU A 133 -11.37 -25.77 16.98
CA LEU A 133 -12.02 -24.71 17.75
C LEU A 133 -13.53 -24.66 17.52
N ARG A 134 -14.01 -24.82 16.28
CA ARG A 134 -15.46 -24.85 15.96
C ARG A 134 -16.23 -25.98 16.64
N ARG A 135 -15.55 -27.03 17.12
CA ARG A 135 -16.17 -28.16 17.80
C ARG A 135 -16.12 -28.05 19.33
N MET A 136 -15.46 -27.03 19.86
CA MET A 136 -15.30 -26.83 21.30
C MET A 136 -16.50 -26.11 21.91
N SER A 137 -16.79 -26.41 23.17
CA SER A 137 -17.77 -25.67 23.99
C SER A 137 -17.25 -24.28 24.41
N ARG A 138 -18.14 -23.41 24.89
CA ARG A 138 -17.78 -22.05 25.32
C ARG A 138 -16.69 -22.04 26.40
N SER A 139 -16.73 -22.97 27.35
CA SER A 139 -15.71 -23.08 28.41
C SER A 139 -14.34 -23.50 27.86
N GLN A 140 -14.32 -24.44 26.91
CA GLN A 140 -13.10 -24.88 26.23
C GLN A 140 -12.50 -23.80 25.33
N LEU A 141 -13.34 -23.02 24.63
CA LEU A 141 -12.88 -21.88 23.84
C LEU A 141 -12.26 -20.79 24.73
N ASN A 142 -12.85 -20.51 25.89
CA ASN A 142 -12.27 -19.56 26.85
C ASN A 142 -10.91 -20.02 27.35
N LEU A 143 -10.73 -21.31 27.63
CA LEU A 143 -9.44 -21.86 28.02
C LEU A 143 -8.41 -21.73 26.90
N MET A 144 -8.79 -22.03 25.65
CA MET A 144 -7.91 -21.84 24.50
C MET A 144 -7.53 -20.36 24.32
N ASN A 145 -8.46 -19.44 24.57
CA ASN A 145 -8.16 -18.01 24.52
C ASN A 145 -7.15 -17.59 25.61
N GLN A 146 -7.23 -18.18 26.81
CA GLN A 146 -6.24 -17.94 27.87
C GLN A 146 -4.87 -18.50 27.51
N VAL A 147 -4.80 -19.70 26.92
CA VAL A 147 -3.55 -20.30 26.44
C VAL A 147 -2.94 -19.44 25.32
N ALA A 148 -3.76 -18.99 24.37
CA ALA A 148 -3.31 -18.09 23.31
C ALA A 148 -2.77 -16.77 23.87
N ALA A 149 -3.45 -16.18 24.85
CA ALA A 149 -3.01 -14.97 25.53
C ALA A 149 -1.69 -15.15 26.29
N ALA A 150 -1.42 -16.33 26.86
CA ALA A 150 -0.16 -16.62 27.56
C ALA A 150 1.04 -16.84 26.62
N ILE A 151 0.79 -17.25 25.37
CA ILE A 151 1.83 -17.56 24.37
C ILE A 151 2.14 -16.36 23.48
N LEU A 152 1.16 -15.48 23.24
CA LEU A 152 1.34 -14.27 22.44
C LEU A 152 1.95 -13.16 23.31
N PRO A 153 2.95 -12.40 22.80
CA PRO A 153 3.52 -11.29 23.56
C PRO A 153 2.44 -10.26 23.86
N GLU A 154 2.38 -9.79 25.11
CA GLU A 154 1.49 -8.67 25.47
C GLU A 154 1.85 -7.46 24.60
N ARG A 155 0.82 -6.83 24.03
CA ARG A 155 0.95 -5.65 23.17
C ARG A 155 1.06 -4.38 23.98
#